data_AF-A0A396SB49-F1
#
_entry.id   AF-A0A396SB49-F1
#
_cell.length_a   1.000
_cell.length_b   1.000
_cell.length_c   1.000
_cell.angle_alpha   90.00
_cell.angle_beta   90.00
_cell.angle_gamma   90.00
#
_symmetry.space_group_name_H-M   'P 1'
#
loop_
_entity.id
_entity.type
_entity.pdbx_description
1 polymer ?
#
loop_
_entity_poly.entity_id
_entity_poly.type
_entity_poly.pdbx_seq_one_letter_code
_entity_poly.pdbx_strand_id
1 'polypeptide(L)'
;MEQIRIVNETNPIVVAHDTYKRECCYTRGVHIPYKDFLEILDSMPTDTKIYFEFHNPGKQIAPGTYLNGHAGLARSIVNYYQNTRNMKVAYLHNGQDFYVKII
;
A
#
# COMPACT_ATOMS: atom_id res chain seq x y z
N MET A 1 1.36 -19.81 2.87
CA MET A 1 0.57 -18.61 2.54
C MET A 1 1.34 -17.41 3.07
N GLU A 2 1.64 -16.45 2.21
CA GLU A 2 2.20 -15.18 2.67
C GLU A 2 1.11 -14.37 3.36
N GLN A 3 1.49 -13.61 4.37
CA GLN A 3 0.61 -12.77 5.17
C GLN A 3 1.09 -11.33 5.08
N ILE A 4 0.20 -10.37 5.33
CA ILE A 4 0.60 -8.96 5.46
C ILE A 4 1.69 -8.80 6.51
N ARG A 5 2.69 -7.96 6.20
CA ARG A 5 3.77 -7.62 7.13
C ARG A 5 4.00 -6.12 7.12
N ILE A 6 4.24 -5.56 8.29
CA ILE A 6 4.76 -4.20 8.43
C ILE A 6 6.27 -4.32 8.63
N VAL A 7 7.04 -3.60 7.83
CA VAL A 7 8.50 -3.67 7.81
C VAL A 7 9.07 -2.29 8.09
N ASN A 8 10.11 -2.24 8.91
CA ASN A 8 10.96 -1.06 9.05
C ASN A 8 12.30 -1.38 8.37
N GLU A 9 12.64 -0.59 7.37
CA GLU A 9 13.83 -0.75 6.57
C GLU A 9 15.00 -0.02 7.20
N THR A 10 16.16 -0.68 7.23
CA THR A 10 17.42 -0.02 7.64
C THR A 10 17.90 0.96 6.58
N ASN A 11 17.61 0.69 5.30
CA ASN A 11 17.93 1.54 4.17
C ASN A 11 16.63 2.05 3.54
N PRO A 12 16.51 3.34 3.22
CA PRO A 12 15.27 3.84 2.64
C PRO A 12 14.94 3.22 1.28
N ILE A 13 13.66 2.95 1.07
CA ILE A 13 13.10 2.52 -0.21
C ILE A 13 12.58 3.74 -0.94
N VAL A 14 13.08 3.93 -2.16
CA VAL A 14 12.65 5.01 -3.05
C VAL A 14 11.55 4.51 -3.96
N VAL A 15 10.43 5.21 -3.96
CA VAL A 15 9.29 4.95 -4.84
C VAL A 15 8.98 6.21 -5.61
N ALA A 16 9.02 6.13 -6.95
CA ALA A 16 8.71 7.26 -7.80
C ALA A 16 7.23 7.65 -7.67
N HIS A 17 6.97 8.94 -7.53
CA HIS A 17 5.67 9.57 -7.73
C HIS A 17 5.64 10.18 -9.13
N ASP A 18 5.11 9.43 -10.08
CA ASP A 18 5.22 9.75 -11.50
C ASP A 18 4.55 11.09 -11.86
N THR A 19 3.41 11.43 -11.25
CA THR A 19 2.72 12.71 -11.53
C THR A 19 3.53 13.95 -11.16
N TYR A 20 4.37 13.88 -10.13
CA TYR A 20 5.20 15.00 -9.68
C TYR A 20 6.67 14.86 -10.05
N LYS A 21 7.06 13.74 -10.70
CA LYS A 21 8.45 13.34 -10.94
C LYS A 21 9.32 13.43 -9.68
N ARG A 22 8.72 13.17 -8.52
CA ARG A 22 9.41 13.19 -7.23
C ARG A 22 9.69 11.77 -6.79
N GLU A 23 10.83 11.59 -6.15
CA GLU A 23 11.17 10.37 -5.46
C GLU A 23 10.69 10.47 -4.00
N CYS A 24 9.77 9.59 -3.62
CA CYS A 24 9.33 9.47 -2.24
C CYS A 24 10.19 8.43 -1.53
N CYS A 25 10.70 8.77 -0.36
CA CYS A 25 11.68 7.99 0.36
C CYS A 25 11.05 7.47 1.65
N TYR A 26 10.99 6.14 1.80
CA TYR A 26 10.28 5.48 2.88
C TYR A 26 11.20 4.53 3.63
N THR A 27 11.22 4.63 4.96
CA THR A 27 11.84 3.63 5.84
C THR A 27 10.83 2.63 6.40
N ARG A 28 9.55 2.78 6.02
CA ARG A 28 8.45 1.97 6.51
C ARG A 28 7.67 1.39 5.35
N GLY A 29 7.43 0.09 5.39
CA GLY A 29 6.76 -0.67 4.34
C GLY A 29 5.62 -1.52 4.84
N VAL A 30 4.68 -1.80 3.95
CA VAL A 30 3.64 -2.82 4.13
C VAL A 30 3.75 -3.81 2.98
N HIS A 31 4.09 -5.05 3.30
CA HIS A 31 4.15 -6.12 2.31
C HIS A 31 2.80 -6.83 2.28
N ILE A 32 2.18 -6.91 1.12
CA ILE A 32 0.80 -7.40 0.96
C ILE A 32 0.78 -8.49 -0.10
N PRO A 33 0.21 -9.68 0.19
CA PRO A 33 0.02 -10.73 -0.80
C PRO A 33 -0.75 -10.22 -2.02
N TYR A 34 -0.32 -10.61 -3.21
CA TYR A 34 -0.93 -10.16 -4.48
C TYR A 34 -2.45 -10.34 -4.54
N LYS A 35 -2.95 -11.50 -4.12
CA LYS A 35 -4.39 -11.79 -4.09
C LYS A 35 -5.15 -10.84 -3.18
N ASP A 36 -4.61 -10.59 -1.98
CA ASP A 36 -5.22 -9.69 -1.01
C ASP A 36 -5.21 -8.25 -1.55
N PHE A 37 -4.15 -7.85 -2.25
CA PHE A 37 -4.07 -6.51 -2.85
C PHE A 37 -5.09 -6.31 -3.97
N LEU A 38 -5.36 -7.32 -4.80
CA LEU A 38 -6.43 -7.26 -5.81
C LEU A 38 -7.81 -7.07 -5.16
N GLU A 39 -8.12 -7.83 -4.11
CA GLU A 39 -9.39 -7.71 -3.39
C GLU A 39 -9.53 -6.33 -2.69
N ILE A 40 -8.43 -5.79 -2.15
CA ILE A 40 -8.37 -4.44 -1.59
C ILE A 40 -8.66 -3.40 -2.67
N LEU A 41 -8.07 -3.54 -3.87
CA LEU A 41 -8.34 -2.64 -4.97
C LEU A 41 -9.80 -2.73 -5.40
N ASP A 42 -10.35 -3.92 -5.59
CA ASP A 42 -11.73 -4.09 -6.05
C ASP A 42 -12.74 -3.45 -5.11
N SER A 43 -12.53 -3.63 -3.79
CA SER A 43 -13.40 -3.08 -2.74
C SER A 43 -13.17 -1.60 -2.40
N MET A 44 -12.16 -0.96 -2.99
CA MET A 44 -11.82 0.43 -2.70
C MET A 44 -12.89 1.41 -3.23
N PRO A 45 -13.30 2.43 -2.44
CA PRO A 45 -14.22 3.47 -2.91
C PRO A 45 -13.65 4.24 -4.11
N THR A 46 -14.52 4.70 -5.01
CA THR A 46 -14.14 5.39 -6.26
C THR A 46 -13.15 6.55 -6.03
N ASP A 47 -13.42 7.44 -5.08
CA ASP A 47 -12.55 8.59 -4.80
C ASP A 47 -11.17 8.14 -4.32
N THR A 48 -11.11 7.03 -3.57
CA THR A 48 -9.84 6.46 -3.10
C THR A 48 -9.08 5.80 -4.24
N LYS A 49 -9.77 5.15 -5.21
CA LYS A 49 -9.17 4.59 -6.42
C LYS A 49 -8.55 5.68 -7.29
N ILE A 50 -9.27 6.77 -7.55
CA ILE A 50 -8.75 7.92 -8.31
C ILE A 50 -7.49 8.48 -7.64
N TYR A 51 -7.51 8.64 -6.32
CA TYR A 51 -6.36 9.13 -5.59
C TYR A 51 -5.20 8.11 -5.58
N PHE A 52 -5.50 6.82 -5.51
CA PHE A 52 -4.50 5.76 -5.63
C PHE A 52 -3.79 5.82 -6.99
N GLU A 53 -4.54 5.93 -8.09
CA GLU A 53 -4.01 6.06 -9.44
C GLU A 53 -3.15 7.32 -9.58
N PHE A 54 -3.57 8.43 -8.98
CA PHE A 54 -2.79 9.68 -8.99
C PHE A 54 -1.40 9.54 -8.35
N HIS A 55 -1.28 8.75 -7.27
CA HIS A 55 -0.03 8.47 -6.57
C HIS A 55 0.80 7.35 -7.21
N ASN A 56 0.18 6.50 -8.03
CA ASN A 56 0.78 5.31 -8.63
C ASN A 56 0.44 5.13 -10.12
N PRO A 57 0.52 6.19 -10.95
CA PRO A 57 -0.07 6.13 -12.28
C PRO A 57 0.73 5.19 -13.18
N GLY A 58 0.03 4.31 -13.89
CA GLY A 58 0.67 3.34 -14.80
C GLY A 58 1.52 2.26 -14.11
N LYS A 59 1.56 2.22 -12.76
CA LYS A 59 2.27 1.15 -12.05
C LYS A 59 1.55 -0.17 -12.20
N GLN A 60 2.29 -1.18 -12.62
CA GLN A 60 1.75 -2.53 -12.76
C GLN A 60 1.43 -3.14 -11.39
N ILE A 61 0.21 -3.64 -11.23
CA ILE A 61 -0.18 -4.39 -10.03
C ILE A 61 0.30 -5.85 -10.20
N ALA A 62 1.51 -6.14 -9.73
CA ALA A 62 2.15 -7.45 -9.80
C ALA A 62 3.10 -7.67 -8.61
N PRO A 63 3.44 -8.94 -8.25
CA PRO A 63 4.45 -9.23 -7.26
C PRO A 63 5.78 -8.53 -7.56
N GLY A 64 6.40 -7.96 -6.52
CA GLY A 64 7.62 -7.15 -6.62
C GLY A 64 7.40 -5.66 -6.83
N THR A 65 6.18 -5.22 -7.18
CA THR A 65 5.88 -3.79 -7.36
C THR A 65 5.93 -3.03 -6.04
N TYR A 66 6.54 -1.83 -6.07
CA TYR A 66 6.50 -0.85 -4.99
C TYR A 66 5.55 0.32 -5.33
N LEU A 67 4.64 0.61 -4.41
CA LEU A 67 3.60 1.63 -4.54
C LEU A 67 3.74 2.68 -3.43
N ASN A 68 3.42 3.93 -3.75
CA ASN A 68 3.30 5.01 -2.79
C ASN A 68 2.06 4.76 -1.92
N GLY A 69 2.27 4.69 -0.61
CA GLY A 69 1.19 4.63 0.37
C GLY A 69 0.56 6.01 0.57
N HIS A 70 -0.73 6.01 0.89
CA HIS A 70 -1.46 7.20 1.31
C HIS A 70 -2.57 6.81 2.30
N ALA A 71 -3.14 7.78 3.00
CA ALA A 71 -4.12 7.53 4.06
C ALA A 71 -5.37 6.76 3.59
N GLY A 72 -5.85 7.04 2.38
CA GLY A 72 -6.97 6.32 1.76
C GLY A 72 -6.65 4.84 1.53
N LEU A 73 -5.49 4.53 0.93
CA LEU A 73 -5.03 3.16 0.71
C LEU A 73 -4.82 2.43 2.04
N ALA A 74 -4.19 3.09 3.02
CA ALA A 74 -4.06 2.55 4.37
C ALA A 74 -5.43 2.13 4.94
N ARG A 75 -6.48 2.92 4.71
CA ARG A 75 -7.83 2.65 5.25
C ARG A 75 -8.44 1.43 4.58
N SER A 76 -8.31 1.33 3.26
CA SER A 76 -8.77 0.17 2.50
C SER A 76 -8.05 -1.11 2.95
N ILE A 77 -6.73 -1.06 3.16
CA ILE A 77 -5.95 -2.20 3.68
C ILE A 77 -6.46 -2.64 5.06
N VAL A 78 -6.57 -1.71 6.01
CA VAL A 78 -7.04 -2.03 7.37
C VAL A 78 -8.46 -2.61 7.33
N ASN A 79 -9.37 -1.99 6.59
CA ASN A 79 -10.75 -2.43 6.48
C ASN A 79 -10.83 -3.85 5.89
N TYR A 80 -10.08 -4.14 4.82
CA TYR A 80 -10.04 -5.46 4.22
C TYR A 80 -9.61 -6.53 5.22
N TYR A 81 -8.48 -6.33 5.90
CA TYR A 81 -7.96 -7.34 6.81
C TYR A 81 -8.82 -7.51 8.07
N GLN A 82 -9.42 -6.44 8.58
CA GLN A 82 -10.34 -6.52 9.71
C GLN A 82 -11.63 -7.26 9.35
N ASN A 83 -12.24 -6.94 8.21
CA ASN A 83 -13.57 -7.43 7.86
C ASN A 83 -13.54 -8.80 7.15
N THR A 84 -12.52 -9.07 6.33
CA THR A 84 -12.44 -10.29 5.50
C THR A 84 -11.56 -11.37 6.13
N ARG A 85 -10.51 -10.97 6.86
CA ARG A 85 -9.52 -11.90 7.43
C ARG A 85 -9.56 -11.99 8.96
N ASN A 86 -10.44 -11.23 9.63
CA ASN A 86 -10.52 -11.11 11.09
C ASN A 86 -9.15 -10.81 11.73
N MET A 87 -8.34 -9.99 11.07
CA MET A 87 -6.97 -9.67 11.46
C MET A 87 -6.82 -8.18 11.75
N LYS A 88 -6.16 -7.86 12.87
CA LYS A 88 -5.83 -6.48 13.22
C LYS A 88 -4.51 -6.07 12.59
N VAL A 89 -4.57 -5.17 11.61
CA VAL A 89 -3.39 -4.50 11.06
C VAL A 89 -3.13 -3.22 11.86
N ALA A 90 -2.57 -3.39 13.06
CA ALA A 90 -2.23 -2.28 13.94
C ALA A 90 -1.14 -1.41 13.31
N TYR A 91 -1.07 -0.14 13.72
CA TYR A 91 -0.03 0.83 13.31
C TYR A 91 -0.03 1.26 11.84
N LEU A 92 -0.89 0.74 10.96
CA LEU A 92 -0.96 1.25 9.58
C LEU A 92 -1.46 2.70 9.51
N HIS A 93 -2.46 3.04 10.32
CA HIS A 93 -2.97 4.41 10.50
C HIS A 93 -2.31 5.11 11.69
N ASN A 94 -1.04 5.48 11.56
CA ASN A 94 -0.31 6.20 12.60
C ASN A 94 0.20 7.59 12.14
N GLY A 95 -0.24 8.06 10.97
CA GLY A 95 0.19 9.33 10.38
C GLY A 95 1.60 9.29 9.77
N GLN A 96 2.28 8.14 9.76
CA GLN A 96 3.58 7.98 9.13
C GLN A 96 3.43 7.52 7.68
N ASP A 97 4.22 8.14 6.82
CA ASP A 97 4.39 7.73 5.43
C ASP A 97 4.89 6.28 5.33
N PHE A 98 4.45 5.58 4.28
CA PHE A 98 4.82 4.20 4.02
C PHE A 98 4.79 3.89 2.53
N TYR A 99 5.52 2.86 2.14
CA TYR A 99 5.36 2.21 0.83
C TYR A 99 4.56 0.92 0.95
N VAL A 100 3.96 0.47 -0.14
CA VAL A 100 3.42 -0.89 -0.26
C VAL A 100 4.29 -1.70 -1.19
N LYS A 101 4.63 -2.93 -0.81
CA LYS A 101 5.22 -3.93 -1.71
C LYS A 101 4.23 -5.06 -1.90
N ILE A 102 3.95 -5.40 -3.15
CA ILE A 102 3.17 -6.57 -3.49
C ILE A 102 4.09 -7.79 -3.41
N ILE A 103 3.71 -8.80 -2.64
CA ILE A 103 4.45 -10.07 -2.50
C ILE A 103 3.64 -11.24 -3.07
#